data_AF-X7E8I3-F1
#
_entry.id   AF-X7E8I3-F1
#
_cell.length_a   1.000
_cell.length_b   1.000
_cell.length_c   1.000
_cell.angle_alpha   90.00
_cell.angle_beta   90.00
_cell.angle_gamma   90.00
#
_symmetry.space_group_name_H-M   'P 1'
#
loop_
_entity.id
_entity.type
_entity.pdbx_description
1 polymer ?
#
loop_
_entity_poly.entity_id
_entity_poly.type
_entity_poly.pdbx_seq_one_letter_code
_entity_poly.pdbx_strand_id
1 'polypeptide(L)'
;PRRYWLAAICLAALAILNIVVAGQPWGVVYGLGLWTAKGASALGADLSASSFWGTAANSERVAQSLLTDVTSLTNLGIVGGAFLVAAWRSGLSKDLPDLPARAWVATVIAGFLLGYSSRLAFGCNVGAFFSGISTGSLHGWAWFAAAFGGAFYGIKLRPWLGLEARS
;
A
#
# COMPACT_ATOMS: atom_id res chain seq x y z
N PRO A 1 12.05 -22.89 8.65
CA PRO A 1 13.15 -21.91 8.83
C PRO A 1 13.83 -21.45 7.52
N ARG A 2 14.42 -22.36 6.72
CA ARG A 2 15.21 -22.00 5.52
C ARG A 2 14.45 -21.16 4.48
N ARG A 3 13.18 -21.48 4.21
CA ARG A 3 12.32 -20.73 3.28
C ARG A 3 12.12 -19.26 3.66
N TYR A 4 12.10 -18.94 4.96
CA TYR A 4 11.88 -17.57 5.44
C TYR A 4 13.14 -16.73 5.27
N TRP A 5 14.31 -17.31 5.52
CA TRP A 5 15.60 -16.68 5.22
C TRP A 5 15.76 -16.39 3.74
N LEU A 6 15.41 -17.35 2.87
CA LEU A 6 15.43 -17.14 1.43
C LEU A 6 14.51 -15.97 1.02
N ALA A 7 13.27 -15.96 1.51
CA ALA A 7 12.33 -14.87 1.23
C ALA A 7 12.86 -13.51 1.72
N ALA A 8 13.43 -13.44 2.93
CA ALA A 8 14.00 -12.22 3.48
C ALA A 8 15.19 -11.71 2.65
N ILE A 9 16.10 -12.60 2.23
CA ILE A 9 17.25 -12.27 1.39
C ILE A 9 16.78 -11.77 0.01
N CYS A 10 15.85 -12.48 -0.62
CA CYS A 10 15.28 -12.05 -1.90
C CYS A 10 14.60 -10.68 -1.78
N LEU A 11 13.82 -10.45 -0.72
CA LEU A 11 13.14 -9.18 -0.48
C LEU A 11 14.14 -8.04 -0.26
N ALA A 12 15.20 -8.28 0.53
CA ALA A 12 16.26 -7.31 0.76
C ALA A 12 17.01 -6.98 -0.54
N ALA A 13 17.34 -7.99 -1.35
CA ALA A 13 17.99 -7.78 -2.63
C ALA A 13 17.12 -6.95 -3.59
N LEU A 14 15.81 -7.25 -3.68
CA LEU A 14 14.87 -6.47 -4.49
C LEU A 14 14.71 -5.03 -3.97
N ALA A 15 14.71 -4.84 -2.64
CA ALA A 15 14.64 -3.51 -2.05
C ALA A 15 15.88 -2.67 -2.35
N ILE A 16 17.07 -3.27 -2.28
CA ILE A 16 18.33 -2.61 -2.66
C ILE A 16 18.30 -2.27 -4.16
N LEU A 17 17.87 -3.21 -5.00
CA LEU A 17 17.74 -2.97 -6.44
C LEU A 17 16.76 -1.83 -6.73
N ASN A 18 15.62 -1.77 -6.02
CA ASN A 18 14.69 -0.66 -6.14
C ASN A 18 15.36 0.67 -5.77
N ILE A 19 16.14 0.74 -4.69
CA ILE A 19 16.86 1.96 -4.32
C ILE A 19 17.85 2.37 -5.43
N VAL A 20 18.59 1.41 -5.98
CA VAL A 20 19.57 1.65 -7.05
C VAL A 20 18.90 2.17 -8.33
N VAL A 21 17.76 1.61 -8.71
CA VAL A 21 17.05 1.98 -9.95
C VAL A 21 16.18 3.24 -9.77
N ALA A 22 15.44 3.33 -8.66
CA ALA A 22 14.46 4.38 -8.41
C ALA A 22 15.06 5.63 -7.77
N GLY A 23 16.27 5.54 -7.21
CA GLY A 23 16.92 6.62 -6.45
C GLY A 23 16.23 6.97 -5.13
N GLN A 24 15.25 6.15 -4.70
CA GLN A 24 14.45 6.41 -3.50
C GLN A 24 14.06 5.10 -2.81
N PRO A 25 13.79 5.12 -1.49
CA PRO A 25 13.31 3.96 -0.76
C PRO A 25 11.97 3.45 -1.32
N TRP A 26 11.73 2.16 -1.18
CA TRP A 26 10.53 1.54 -1.74
C TRP A 26 9.26 2.09 -1.06
N GLY A 27 8.38 2.68 -1.86
CA GLY A 27 7.05 3.17 -1.47
C GLY A 27 5.94 2.56 -2.33
N VAL A 28 4.70 2.65 -1.85
CA VAL A 28 3.50 2.12 -2.53
C VAL A 28 2.39 3.17 -2.60
N VAL A 29 2.14 3.87 -1.49
CA VAL A 29 1.00 4.79 -1.29
C VAL A 29 0.94 5.90 -2.33
N TYR A 30 2.09 6.47 -2.70
CA TYR A 30 2.15 7.55 -3.68
C TYR A 30 1.61 7.12 -5.05
N GLY A 31 2.04 5.95 -5.54
CA GLY A 31 1.57 5.41 -6.84
C GLY A 31 0.06 5.17 -6.84
N LEU A 32 -0.51 4.62 -5.76
CA LEU A 32 -1.96 4.47 -5.63
C LEU A 32 -2.69 5.81 -5.61
N GLY A 33 -2.15 6.80 -4.89
CA GLY A 33 -2.68 8.17 -4.89
C GLY A 33 -2.65 8.80 -6.28
N LEU A 34 -1.58 8.58 -7.06
CA LEU A 34 -1.47 9.04 -8.44
C LEU A 34 -2.54 8.42 -9.33
N TRP A 35 -2.83 7.12 -9.18
CA TRP A 35 -3.89 6.44 -9.94
C TRP A 35 -5.25 7.05 -9.63
N THR A 36 -5.54 7.30 -8.34
CA THR A 36 -6.79 7.95 -7.92
C THR A 36 -6.88 9.38 -8.43
N ALA A 37 -5.79 10.16 -8.36
CA ALA A 37 -5.76 11.54 -8.87
C ALA A 37 -6.05 11.58 -10.39
N LYS A 38 -5.44 10.69 -11.16
CA LYS A 38 -5.73 10.56 -12.60
C LYS A 38 -7.17 10.15 -12.86
N GLY A 39 -7.69 9.17 -12.11
CA GLY A 39 -9.09 8.76 -12.21
C GLY A 39 -10.05 9.94 -11.93
N ALA A 40 -9.79 10.71 -10.88
CA ALA A 40 -10.59 11.88 -10.54
C ALA A 40 -10.51 12.98 -11.63
N SER A 41 -9.30 13.26 -12.12
CA SER A 41 -9.07 14.21 -13.22
C SER A 41 -9.78 13.78 -14.51
N ALA A 42 -9.73 12.48 -14.86
CA ALA A 42 -10.45 11.93 -16.01
C ALA A 42 -11.98 12.01 -15.89
N LEU A 43 -12.51 12.00 -14.65
CA LEU A 43 -13.92 12.22 -14.36
C LEU A 43 -14.32 13.72 -14.30
N GLY A 44 -13.38 14.63 -14.59
CA GLY A 44 -13.61 16.07 -14.64
C GLY A 44 -13.38 16.81 -13.33
N ALA A 45 -12.79 16.18 -12.31
CA ALA A 45 -12.43 16.87 -11.07
C ALA A 45 -11.22 17.80 -11.27
N ASP A 46 -11.34 19.05 -10.81
CA ASP A 46 -10.22 20.00 -10.80
C ASP A 46 -9.31 19.76 -9.58
N LEU A 47 -8.06 19.41 -9.84
CA LEU A 47 -7.03 19.16 -8.82
C LEU A 47 -6.17 20.40 -8.53
N SER A 48 -6.37 21.51 -9.24
CA SER A 48 -5.57 22.74 -9.09
C SER A 48 -5.66 23.33 -7.68
N ALA A 49 -6.83 23.22 -7.04
CA ALA A 49 -7.07 23.67 -5.68
C ALA A 49 -6.49 22.73 -4.61
N SER A 50 -5.99 21.55 -4.98
CA SER A 50 -5.39 20.62 -4.03
C SER A 50 -3.98 21.08 -3.65
N SER A 51 -3.71 21.23 -2.35
CA SER A 51 -2.38 21.58 -1.84
C SER A 51 -1.28 20.58 -2.21
N PHE A 52 -1.64 19.33 -2.50
CA PHE A 52 -0.69 18.30 -2.92
C PHE A 52 -0.67 18.14 -4.44
N TRP A 53 -1.82 17.95 -5.08
CA TRP A 53 -1.89 17.64 -6.52
C TRP A 53 -1.82 18.87 -7.43
N GLY A 54 -2.10 20.07 -6.91
CA GLY A 54 -2.01 21.34 -7.64
C GLY A 54 -0.57 21.85 -7.81
N THR A 55 0.40 21.31 -7.07
CA THR A 55 1.82 21.67 -7.22
C THR A 55 2.32 21.32 -8.62
N ALA A 56 3.14 22.19 -9.22
CA ALA A 56 3.68 22.00 -10.58
C ALA A 56 4.30 20.61 -10.80
N ALA A 57 5.07 20.11 -9.84
CA ALA A 57 5.69 18.79 -9.91
C ALA A 57 4.68 17.64 -9.97
N ASN A 58 3.58 17.71 -9.20
CA ASN A 58 2.59 16.62 -9.12
C ASN A 58 1.55 16.71 -10.23
N SER A 59 1.15 17.91 -10.63
CA SER A 59 0.22 18.14 -11.74
C SER A 59 0.79 17.61 -13.07
N GLU A 60 2.10 17.79 -13.31
CA GLU A 60 2.77 17.18 -14.46
C GLU A 60 2.67 15.64 -14.41
N ARG A 61 2.90 15.03 -13.24
CA ARG A 61 2.81 13.56 -13.09
C ARG A 61 1.38 13.02 -13.32
N VAL A 62 0.36 13.81 -12.96
CA VAL A 62 -1.04 13.49 -13.26
C VAL A 62 -1.28 13.47 -14.78
N ALA A 63 -0.66 14.39 -15.54
CA ALA A 63 -0.77 14.44 -17.00
C ALA A 63 0.07 13.39 -17.75
N GLN A 64 1.17 12.93 -17.16
CA GLN A 64 2.07 11.92 -17.78
C GLN A 64 1.47 10.51 -17.78
N SER A 65 2.17 9.51 -18.32
CA SER A 65 1.72 8.11 -18.25
C SER A 65 1.87 7.53 -16.83
N LEU A 66 1.16 6.44 -16.52
CA LEU A 66 1.42 5.65 -15.31
C LEU A 66 2.71 4.83 -15.41
N LEU A 67 3.20 4.60 -16.63
CA LEU A 67 4.42 3.83 -16.89
C LEU A 67 5.69 4.66 -16.74
N THR A 68 5.58 5.99 -16.65
CA THR A 68 6.72 6.88 -16.45
C THR A 68 7.01 7.12 -14.96
N ASP A 69 6.13 6.69 -14.08
CA ASP A 69 6.31 6.82 -12.64
C ASP A 69 6.82 5.50 -12.04
N VAL A 70 7.97 5.57 -11.37
CA VAL A 70 8.65 4.37 -10.83
C VAL A 70 7.80 3.69 -9.75
N THR A 71 7.12 4.46 -8.90
CA THR A 71 6.27 3.88 -7.84
C THR A 71 5.08 3.16 -8.45
N SER A 72 4.47 3.74 -9.47
CA SER A 72 3.40 3.13 -10.25
C SER A 72 3.85 1.85 -10.95
N LEU A 73 5.02 1.84 -11.61
CA LEU A 73 5.59 0.64 -12.21
C LEU A 73 5.85 -0.47 -11.19
N THR A 74 6.44 -0.14 -10.03
CA THR A 74 6.67 -1.11 -8.96
C THR A 74 5.35 -1.67 -8.44
N ASN A 75 4.31 -0.84 -8.28
CA ASN A 75 2.97 -1.29 -7.89
C ASN A 75 2.36 -2.25 -8.93
N LEU A 76 2.45 -1.92 -10.22
CA LEU A 76 2.00 -2.81 -11.30
C LEU A 76 2.77 -4.14 -11.29
N GLY A 77 4.09 -4.10 -11.06
CA GLY A 77 4.92 -5.29 -10.93
C GLY A 77 4.51 -6.17 -9.75
N ILE A 78 4.19 -5.58 -8.59
CA ILE A 78 3.70 -6.31 -7.41
C ILE A 78 2.36 -6.98 -7.71
N VAL A 79 1.40 -6.23 -8.28
CA VAL A 79 0.07 -6.76 -8.63
C VAL A 79 0.19 -7.88 -9.67
N GLY A 80 0.96 -7.66 -10.73
CA GLY A 80 1.19 -8.64 -11.79
C GLY A 80 1.91 -9.90 -11.29
N GLY A 81 2.94 -9.73 -10.45
CA GLY A 81 3.67 -10.85 -9.84
C GLY A 81 2.78 -11.65 -8.89
N ALA A 82 1.98 -10.98 -8.05
CA ALA A 82 1.03 -11.65 -7.17
C ALA A 82 -0.03 -12.42 -7.97
N PHE A 83 -0.55 -11.83 -9.05
CA PHE A 83 -1.49 -12.47 -9.97
C PHE A 83 -0.88 -13.72 -10.63
N LEU A 84 0.35 -13.62 -11.15
CA LEU A 84 1.05 -14.74 -11.78
C LEU A 84 1.22 -15.92 -10.81
N VAL A 85 1.65 -15.64 -9.57
CA VAL A 85 1.83 -16.68 -8.55
C VAL A 85 0.49 -17.28 -8.12
N ALA A 86 -0.55 -16.47 -7.98
CA ALA A 86 -1.89 -16.95 -7.64
C ALA A 86 -2.45 -17.87 -8.75
N ALA A 87 -2.34 -17.44 -10.01
CA ALA A 87 -2.77 -18.22 -11.18
C ALA A 87 -2.01 -19.55 -11.29
N TRP A 88 -0.70 -19.55 -11.02
CA TRP A 88 0.14 -20.74 -11.13
C TRP A 88 -0.11 -21.79 -10.03
N ARG A 89 -0.42 -21.38 -8.79
CA ARG A 89 -0.51 -22.31 -7.65
C ARG A 89 -1.86 -23.01 -7.51
N SER A 90 -2.95 -22.26 -7.50
CA SER A 90 -4.28 -22.77 -7.13
C SER A 90 -5.40 -22.21 -8.00
N GLY A 91 -5.06 -21.46 -9.05
CA GLY A 91 -6.02 -20.66 -9.81
C GLY A 91 -6.61 -19.49 -8.99
N LEU A 92 -7.43 -18.69 -9.65
CA LEU A 92 -8.16 -17.55 -9.06
C LEU A 92 -9.54 -17.95 -8.50
N SER A 93 -9.82 -19.25 -8.34
CA SER A 93 -11.13 -19.78 -7.97
C SER A 93 -11.38 -19.81 -6.46
N LYS A 94 -10.76 -18.90 -5.69
CA LYS A 94 -10.97 -18.87 -4.24
C LYS A 94 -12.27 -18.11 -3.94
N ASP A 95 -13.21 -18.77 -3.28
CA ASP A 95 -14.48 -18.17 -2.89
C ASP A 95 -14.27 -16.95 -1.98
N LEU A 96 -15.17 -15.97 -2.12
CA LEU A 96 -15.22 -14.84 -1.22
C LEU A 96 -15.63 -15.33 0.18
N PRO A 97 -15.03 -14.79 1.25
CA PRO A 97 -15.42 -15.15 2.60
C PRO A 97 -16.87 -14.71 2.86
N ASP A 98 -17.66 -15.61 3.46
CA ASP A 98 -19.02 -15.30 3.90
C ASP A 98 -18.95 -14.41 5.16
N LEU A 99 -19.20 -13.12 4.95
CA LEU A 99 -19.09 -12.09 5.98
C LEU A 99 -20.43 -11.35 6.10
N PRO A 100 -20.89 -11.05 7.34
CA PRO A 100 -22.10 -10.27 7.53
C PRO A 100 -21.92 -8.85 6.97
N ALA A 101 -23.01 -8.19 6.55
CA ALA A 101 -22.95 -6.85 5.97
C ALA A 101 -22.16 -5.83 6.83
N ARG A 102 -22.24 -5.94 8.17
CA ARG A 102 -21.46 -5.11 9.10
C ARG A 102 -19.94 -5.25 8.91
N ALA A 103 -19.45 -6.43 8.59
CA ALA A 103 -18.03 -6.71 8.39
C ALA A 103 -17.53 -6.11 7.07
N TRP A 104 -18.36 -6.13 6.02
CA TRP A 104 -18.09 -5.44 4.77
C TRP A 104 -18.00 -3.92 4.97
N VAL A 105 -18.99 -3.33 5.65
CA VAL A 105 -18.98 -1.90 5.98
C VAL A 105 -17.74 -1.53 6.82
N ALA A 106 -17.43 -2.33 7.84
CA ALA A 106 -16.23 -2.14 8.65
C ALA A 106 -14.94 -2.20 7.83
N THR A 107 -14.86 -3.13 6.87
CA THR A 107 -13.68 -3.29 5.98
C THR A 107 -13.51 -2.08 5.06
N VAL A 108 -14.60 -1.55 4.49
CA VAL A 108 -14.56 -0.35 3.65
C VAL A 108 -14.11 0.87 4.46
N ILE A 109 -14.69 1.08 5.64
CA ILE A 109 -14.30 2.18 6.54
C ILE A 109 -12.83 2.04 6.95
N ALA A 110 -12.40 0.84 7.33
CA ALA A 110 -11.00 0.58 7.71
C ALA A 110 -10.04 0.83 6.53
N GLY A 111 -10.40 0.43 5.30
CA GLY A 111 -9.62 0.70 4.10
C GLY A 111 -9.49 2.20 3.81
N PHE A 112 -10.57 2.96 3.95
CA PHE A 112 -10.53 4.42 3.81
C PHE A 112 -9.62 5.07 4.87
N LEU A 113 -9.78 4.70 6.14
CA LEU A 113 -8.93 5.18 7.23
C LEU A 113 -7.47 4.81 7.04
N LEU A 114 -7.18 3.60 6.53
CA LEU A 114 -5.83 3.16 6.19
C LEU A 114 -5.22 4.02 5.09
N GLY A 115 -5.97 4.29 4.02
CA GLY A 115 -5.53 5.18 2.94
C GLY A 115 -5.24 6.59 3.45
N TYR A 116 -6.20 7.20 4.15
CA TYR A 116 -6.08 8.55 4.69
C TYR A 116 -4.92 8.70 5.68
N SER A 117 -4.83 7.79 6.66
CA SER A 117 -3.76 7.80 7.66
C SER A 117 -2.39 7.54 7.03
N SER A 118 -2.28 6.69 6.01
CA SER A 118 -1.01 6.45 5.32
C SER A 118 -0.45 7.71 4.63
N ARG A 119 -1.33 8.62 4.20
CA ARG A 119 -0.91 9.91 3.66
C ARG A 119 -0.48 10.87 4.75
N LEU A 120 -1.24 10.98 5.84
CA LEU A 120 -0.88 11.81 6.99
C LEU A 120 0.43 11.36 7.64
N ALA A 121 0.65 10.05 7.71
CA ALA A 121 1.84 9.45 8.29
C ALA A 121 3.00 9.34 7.29
N PHE A 122 2.87 9.86 6.07
CA PHE A 122 3.89 9.81 5.01
C PHE A 122 4.41 8.39 4.69
N GLY A 123 3.62 7.35 4.92
CA GLY A 123 4.03 5.98 4.64
C GLY A 123 3.03 4.91 5.07
N CYS A 124 3.27 3.71 4.55
CA CYS A 124 2.58 2.48 4.91
C CYS A 124 3.56 1.46 5.50
N ASN A 125 3.14 0.21 5.70
CA ASN A 125 4.04 -0.88 6.13
C ASN A 125 5.31 -0.99 5.26
N VAL A 126 5.20 -0.79 3.95
CA VAL A 126 6.34 -0.89 3.04
C VAL A 126 7.22 0.36 3.15
N GLY A 127 6.62 1.55 3.12
CA GLY A 127 7.37 2.81 3.10
C GLY A 127 7.93 3.22 4.47
N ALA A 128 7.10 3.22 5.52
CA ALA A 128 7.48 3.70 6.84
C ALA A 128 8.15 2.62 7.68
N PHE A 129 7.59 1.40 7.72
CA PHE A 129 8.16 0.30 8.50
C PHE A 129 9.36 -0.33 7.80
N PHE A 130 9.17 -0.97 6.64
CA PHE A 130 10.26 -1.70 5.98
C PHE A 130 11.37 -0.74 5.48
N SER A 131 11.03 0.20 4.60
CA SER A 131 12.01 1.12 4.03
C SER A 131 12.53 2.13 5.07
N GLY A 132 11.65 2.74 5.86
CA GLY A 132 12.04 3.76 6.84
C GLY A 132 12.94 3.23 7.96
N ILE A 133 12.63 2.07 8.55
CA ILE A 133 13.48 1.50 9.61
C ILE A 133 14.80 1.01 9.05
N SER A 134 14.81 0.38 7.86
CA SER A 134 16.05 -0.13 7.25
C SER A 134 17.03 0.99 6.89
N THR A 135 16.55 2.20 6.60
CA THR A 135 17.39 3.39 6.40
C THR A 135 17.75 4.13 7.69
N GLY A 136 17.39 3.60 8.87
CA GLY A 136 17.70 4.22 10.17
C GLY A 136 16.81 5.42 10.55
N SER A 137 15.61 5.56 9.96
CA SER A 137 14.72 6.69 10.23
C SER A 137 14.01 6.58 11.57
N LEU A 138 14.13 7.62 12.42
CA LEU A 138 13.35 7.75 13.66
C LEU A 138 11.83 7.81 13.40
N HIS A 139 11.43 8.42 12.30
CA HIS A 139 10.01 8.47 11.90
C HIS A 139 9.46 7.05 11.67
N GLY A 140 10.24 6.15 11.05
CA GLY A 140 9.84 4.76 10.84
C GLY A 140 9.60 4.00 12.15
N TRP A 141 10.44 4.26 13.17
CA TRP A 141 10.26 3.68 14.51
C TRP A 141 9.04 4.23 15.24
N ALA A 142 8.80 5.54 15.18
CA ALA A 142 7.60 6.15 15.75
C ALA A 142 6.32 5.62 15.06
N TRP A 143 6.37 5.51 13.73
CA TRP A 143 5.30 4.91 12.94
C TRP A 143 5.04 3.46 13.36
N PHE A 144 6.10 2.66 13.55
CA PHE A 144 5.98 1.27 14.00
C PHE A 144 5.30 1.15 15.36
N ALA A 145 5.68 1.96 16.35
CA ALA A 145 5.06 1.93 17.67
C ALA A 145 3.55 2.24 17.59
N ALA A 146 3.17 3.28 16.84
CA ALA A 146 1.77 3.65 16.64
C ALA A 146 0.99 2.57 15.86
N ALA A 147 1.56 2.05 14.77
CA ALA A 147 0.96 1.00 13.97
C ALA A 147 0.79 -0.31 14.76
N PHE A 148 1.77 -0.66 15.60
CA PHE A 148 1.70 -1.83 16.47
C PHE A 148 0.60 -1.68 17.51
N GLY A 149 0.50 -0.52 18.17
CA GLY A 149 -0.59 -0.21 19.08
C GLY A 149 -1.95 -0.29 18.39
N GLY A 150 -2.09 0.33 17.21
CA GLY A 150 -3.30 0.27 16.40
C GLY A 150 -3.67 -1.16 15.99
N ALA A 151 -2.70 -1.99 15.59
CA ALA A 151 -2.92 -3.38 15.25
C ALA A 151 -3.38 -4.21 16.46
N PHE A 152 -2.80 -3.97 17.63
CA PHE A 152 -3.19 -4.64 18.87
C PHE A 152 -4.67 -4.37 19.23
N TYR A 153 -5.11 -3.11 19.16
CA TYR A 153 -6.52 -2.77 19.35
C TYR A 153 -7.40 -3.28 18.21
N GLY A 154 -6.92 -3.21 16.97
CA GLY A 154 -7.62 -3.69 15.79
C GLY A 154 -7.96 -5.18 15.88
N ILE A 155 -7.02 -6.01 16.34
CA ILE A 155 -7.26 -7.45 16.56
C ILE A 155 -8.40 -7.67 17.57
N LYS A 156 -8.42 -6.92 18.68
CA LYS A 156 -9.49 -7.01 19.69
C LYS A 156 -10.86 -6.59 19.15
N LEU A 157 -10.89 -5.71 18.14
CA LEU A 157 -12.13 -5.21 17.54
C LEU A 157 -12.72 -6.18 16.48
N ARG A 158 -11.93 -7.13 15.96
CA ARG A 158 -12.37 -8.06 14.90
C ARG A 158 -13.61 -8.88 15.25
N PRO A 159 -13.75 -9.49 16.45
CA PRO A 159 -14.94 -10.27 16.80
C PRO A 159 -16.20 -9.40 16.82
N TRP A 160 -16.09 -8.20 17.38
CA TRP A 160 -17.19 -7.22 17.46
C TRP A 160 -17.67 -6.77 16.08
N LEU A 161 -16.74 -6.57 15.15
CA LEU A 161 -17.05 -6.19 13.77
C LEU A 161 -17.53 -7.37 12.90
N GLY A 162 -17.50 -8.60 13.43
CA GLY A 162 -17.83 -9.82 12.66
C GLY A 162 -16.81 -10.13 11.54
N LEU A 163 -15.55 -9.72 11.73
CA LEU A 163 -14.43 -9.98 10.80
C LEU A 163 -13.78 -11.35 11.02
N GLU A 164 -14.31 -12.15 11.93
CA GLU A 164 -13.96 -13.55 12.09
C GLU A 164 -14.80 -14.34 11.09
N ALA A 165 -14.14 -14.98 10.13
CA ALA A 165 -14.79 -15.90 9.22
C ALA A 165 -15.47 -16.98 10.07
N ARG A 166 -16.79 -17.17 9.91
CA ARG A 166 -17.43 -18.39 10.42
C ARG A 166 -16.90 -19.53 9.56
N SER A 167 -16.08 -20.39 10.14
CA SER A 167 -15.75 -21.69 9.58
C SER A 167 -16.92 -22.64 9.75
#